data_AF-A0A010ZKX2-F1
#
_entry.id   AF-A0A010ZKX2-F1
#
_cell.length_a   1.000
_cell.length_b   1.000
_cell.length_c   1.000
_cell.angle_alpha   90.00
_cell.angle_beta   90.00
_cell.angle_gamma   90.00
#
_symmetry.space_group_name_H-M   'P 1'
#
loop_
_entity.id
_entity.type
_entity.pdbx_description
1 polymer ?
#
loop_
_entity_poly.entity_id
_entity_poly.type
_entity_poly.pdbx_seq_one_letter_code
_entity_poly.pdbx_strand_id
1 'polypeptide(L)'
;MTDGSTFLRPKQAARAAIQLASIADDLKAKLDASVARIKAIQAKGTQVWGDDEPGTQFVKNYNKGGDGAASATLDAATRYADVFTDVGPIVTRAIDGTVDVDMAVGEAISKLTGQLGNPPSDT
;
A
#
# COMPACT_ATOMS: atom_id res chain seq x y z
N MET A 1 23.25 20.72 19.29
CA MET A 1 22.68 20.25 18.01
C MET A 1 21.23 19.89 18.26
N THR A 2 20.31 20.50 17.53
CA THR A 2 18.87 20.24 17.66
C THR A 2 18.54 18.87 17.07
N ASP A 3 17.79 18.11 17.87
CA ASP A 3 17.50 16.68 17.80
C ASP A 3 16.59 16.25 16.62
N GLY A 4 16.76 16.86 15.43
CA GLY A 4 15.81 16.69 14.33
C GLY A 4 16.29 17.15 12.95
N SER A 5 17.60 17.24 12.73
CA SER A 5 18.18 17.70 11.46
C SER A 5 19.08 16.66 10.79
N THR A 6 18.80 15.38 10.96
CA THR A 6 19.33 14.37 10.02
C THR A 6 18.56 14.43 8.71
N PHE A 7 19.24 14.17 7.59
CA PHE A 7 18.76 14.35 6.21
C PHE A 7 17.42 13.67 5.88
N LEU A 8 16.95 12.74 6.72
CA LEU A 8 15.76 11.93 6.51
C LEU A 8 15.00 11.89 7.84
N ARG A 9 13.89 12.62 7.98
CA ARG A 9 13.12 12.76 9.23
C ARG A 9 12.43 11.43 9.59
N PRO A 10 13.03 10.53 10.39
CA PRO A 10 12.65 9.11 10.41
C PRO A 10 11.29 8.90 11.06
N LYS A 11 11.03 9.66 12.15
CA LYS A 11 9.74 9.68 12.85
C LYS A 11 8.61 10.16 11.95
N GLN A 12 8.88 11.09 11.03
CA GLN A 12 7.86 11.58 10.09
C GLN A 12 7.60 10.53 8.99
N ALA A 13 8.66 9.88 8.49
CA ALA A 13 8.54 8.79 7.54
C ALA A 13 7.75 7.60 8.11
N ALA A 14 8.08 7.15 9.33
CA ALA A 14 7.36 6.08 10.01
C ALA A 14 5.87 6.40 10.21
N ARG A 15 5.54 7.64 10.60
CA ARG A 15 4.14 8.10 10.70
C ARG A 15 3.42 8.09 9.35
N ALA A 16 4.10 8.54 8.29
CA ALA A 16 3.53 8.52 6.95
C ALA A 16 3.29 7.09 6.43
N ALA A 17 4.18 6.14 6.76
CA ALA A 17 3.99 4.73 6.43
C ALA A 17 2.77 4.11 7.13
N ILE A 18 2.58 4.40 8.42
CA ILE A 18 1.39 3.97 9.17
C ILE A 18 0.11 4.53 8.54
N GLN A 19 0.12 5.82 8.16
CA GLN A 19 -1.02 6.45 7.49
C GLN A 19 -1.29 5.81 6.12
N LEU A 20 -0.25 5.54 5.33
CA LEU A 20 -0.37 4.91 4.03
C LEU A 20 -0.93 3.49 4.13
N ALA A 21 -0.45 2.70 5.09
CA ALA A 21 -0.97 1.36 5.36
C ALA A 21 -2.46 1.41 5.73
N SER A 22 -2.84 2.34 6.63
CA SER A 22 -4.25 2.53 6.99
C SER A 22 -5.12 2.93 5.80
N ILE A 23 -4.65 3.82 4.93
CA ILE A 23 -5.38 4.21 3.71
C ILE A 23 -5.51 3.03 2.74
N ALA A 24 -4.45 2.21 2.61
CA ALA A 24 -4.45 1.02 1.77
C ALA A 24 -5.47 -0.03 2.27
N ASP A 25 -5.53 -0.27 3.58
CA ASP A 25 -6.52 -1.15 4.20
C ASP A 25 -7.96 -0.64 3.95
N ASP A 26 -8.17 0.67 4.11
CA ASP A 26 -9.46 1.33 3.88
C ASP A 26 -9.92 1.19 2.42
N LEU A 27 -8.99 1.35 1.48
CA LEU A 27 -9.25 1.18 0.05
C LEU A 27 -9.54 -0.27 -0.30
N LYS A 28 -8.77 -1.22 0.25
CA LYS A 28 -9.01 -2.65 0.10
C LYS A 28 -10.41 -3.03 0.60
N ALA A 29 -10.82 -2.56 1.77
CA ALA A 29 -12.16 -2.82 2.31
C ALA A 29 -13.28 -2.30 1.39
N LYS A 30 -13.11 -1.11 0.80
CA LYS A 30 -14.07 -0.53 -0.15
C LYS A 30 -14.13 -1.32 -1.47
N LEU A 31 -12.98 -1.79 -1.95
CA LEU A 31 -12.90 -2.65 -3.13
C LEU A 31 -13.59 -4.00 -2.86
N ASP A 32 -13.29 -4.66 -1.75
CA ASP A 32 -13.88 -5.94 -1.36
C ASP A 32 -15.41 -5.82 -1.21
N ALA A 33 -15.92 -4.73 -0.63
CA ALA A 33 -17.35 -4.46 -0.54
C ALA A 33 -18.01 -4.27 -1.93
N SER A 34 -17.31 -3.62 -2.87
CA SER A 34 -17.80 -3.42 -4.24
C SER A 34 -17.82 -4.74 -5.02
N VAL A 35 -16.77 -5.54 -4.88
CA VAL A 35 -16.66 -6.91 -5.42
C VAL A 35 -17.83 -7.77 -4.95
N ALA A 36 -18.14 -7.75 -3.65
CA ALA A 36 -19.26 -8.50 -3.09
C ALA A 36 -20.61 -8.07 -3.70
N ARG A 37 -20.83 -6.76 -3.90
CA ARG A 37 -22.05 -6.24 -4.53
C ARG A 37 -22.16 -6.67 -6.00
N ILE A 38 -21.07 -6.61 -6.76
CA ILE A 38 -21.04 -7.06 -8.17
C ILE A 38 -21.40 -8.54 -8.24
N LYS A 39 -20.77 -9.39 -7.41
CA LYS A 39 -21.10 -10.83 -7.35
C LYS A 39 -22.56 -11.08 -7.00
N ALA A 40 -23.12 -10.33 -6.04
CA ALA A 40 -24.51 -10.46 -5.66
C ALA A 40 -25.48 -10.06 -6.79
N ILE A 41 -25.14 -9.04 -7.58
CA ILE A 41 -25.92 -8.62 -8.75
C ILE A 41 -25.80 -9.68 -9.86
N GLN A 42 -24.59 -10.17 -10.12
CA GLN A 42 -24.33 -11.22 -11.12
C GLN A 42 -25.11 -12.51 -10.81
N ALA A 43 -25.18 -12.91 -9.54
CA ALA A 43 -25.94 -14.08 -9.09
C ALA A 43 -27.46 -13.95 -9.33
N LYS A 44 -27.99 -12.73 -9.41
CA LYS A 44 -29.42 -12.47 -9.67
C LYS A 44 -29.77 -12.51 -11.16
N GLY A 45 -28.80 -12.53 -12.06
CA GLY A 45 -29.05 -12.68 -13.50
C GLY A 45 -30.00 -11.61 -14.07
N THR A 46 -30.98 -12.02 -14.87
CA THR A 46 -31.96 -11.11 -15.52
C THR A 46 -32.93 -10.46 -14.53
N GLN A 47 -33.10 -11.02 -13.33
CA GLN A 47 -34.11 -10.58 -12.36
C GLN A 47 -33.95 -9.09 -11.95
N VAL A 48 -32.72 -8.57 -11.99
CA VAL A 48 -32.41 -7.17 -11.64
C VAL A 48 -32.45 -6.22 -12.83
N TRP A 49 -32.47 -6.75 -14.05
CA TRP A 49 -32.37 -5.97 -15.29
C TRP A 49 -33.66 -5.97 -16.11
N GLY A 50 -34.65 -6.76 -15.71
CA GLY A 50 -35.87 -6.96 -16.47
C GLY A 50 -35.72 -8.12 -17.45
N ASP A 51 -36.85 -8.78 -17.72
CA ASP A 51 -36.94 -9.89 -18.67
C ASP A 51 -37.31 -9.40 -20.08
N ASP A 52 -37.25 -8.08 -20.31
CA ASP A 52 -37.45 -7.47 -21.62
C ASP A 52 -36.18 -7.59 -22.49
N GLU A 53 -36.32 -7.23 -23.76
CA GLU A 53 -35.21 -7.30 -24.71
C GLU A 53 -34.02 -6.40 -24.31
N PRO A 54 -34.23 -5.15 -23.86
CA PRO A 54 -33.15 -4.33 -23.29
C PRO A 54 -32.41 -5.00 -22.11
N GLY A 55 -33.12 -5.54 -21.12
CA GLY A 55 -32.52 -6.23 -19.97
C GLY A 55 -31.71 -7.45 -20.39
N THR A 56 -32.25 -8.23 -21.33
CA THR A 56 -31.57 -9.40 -21.89
C THR A 56 -30.28 -9.03 -22.63
N GLN A 57 -30.29 -7.96 -23.43
CA GLN A 57 -29.10 -7.49 -24.15
C GLN A 57 -28.04 -6.92 -23.18
N PHE A 58 -28.47 -6.25 -22.10
CA PHE A 58 -27.56 -5.79 -21.05
C PHE A 58 -26.84 -6.96 -20.37
N VAL A 59 -27.58 -7.99 -19.96
CA VAL A 59 -27.03 -9.18 -19.28
C VAL A 59 -25.97 -9.89 -20.12
N LYS A 60 -26.16 -9.96 -21.44
CA LYS A 60 -25.17 -10.56 -22.36
C LYS A 60 -23.80 -9.87 -22.24
N ASN A 61 -23.77 -8.54 -22.22
CA ASN A 61 -22.52 -7.78 -22.11
C ASN A 61 -21.99 -7.72 -20.67
N TYR A 62 -22.89 -7.68 -19.70
CA TYR A 62 -22.55 -7.67 -18.28
C TYR A 62 -21.83 -8.95 -17.85
N ASN A 63 -22.34 -10.11 -18.28
CA ASN A 63 -21.86 -11.41 -17.82
C ASN A 63 -20.99 -12.16 -18.83
N LYS A 64 -21.19 -11.97 -20.15
CA LYS A 64 -20.47 -12.56 -21.30
C LYS A 64 -19.70 -13.87 -21.02
N GLY A 65 -20.37 -14.87 -20.43
CA GLY A 65 -19.77 -16.18 -20.13
C GLY A 65 -18.56 -16.15 -19.19
N GLY A 66 -18.40 -15.12 -18.37
CA GLY A 66 -17.22 -14.91 -17.52
C GLY A 66 -16.24 -13.85 -18.03
N ASP A 67 -16.40 -13.33 -19.25
CA ASP A 67 -15.54 -12.28 -19.83
C ASP A 67 -16.28 -10.92 -19.98
N GLY A 68 -17.38 -10.76 -19.25
CA GLY A 68 -18.19 -9.54 -19.28
C GLY A 68 -17.58 -8.39 -18.49
N ALA A 69 -18.22 -7.22 -18.57
CA ALA A 69 -17.78 -6.03 -17.83
C ALA A 69 -17.69 -6.26 -16.31
N ALA A 70 -18.56 -7.12 -15.75
CA ALA A 70 -18.52 -7.48 -14.34
C ALA A 70 -17.24 -8.24 -13.98
N SER A 71 -16.88 -9.27 -14.76
CA SER A 71 -15.67 -10.05 -14.53
C SER A 71 -14.40 -9.24 -14.71
N ALA A 72 -14.32 -8.40 -15.75
CA ALA A 72 -13.19 -7.50 -15.94
C ALA A 72 -13.00 -6.54 -14.76
N THR A 73 -14.11 -6.06 -14.18
CA THR A 73 -14.08 -5.20 -12.98
C THR A 73 -13.62 -5.99 -11.75
N LEU A 74 -14.07 -7.23 -11.58
CA LEU A 74 -13.65 -8.10 -10.49
C LEU A 74 -12.14 -8.40 -10.58
N ASP A 75 -11.63 -8.76 -11.76
CA ASP A 75 -10.22 -9.02 -12.00
C ASP A 75 -9.35 -7.79 -11.71
N ALA A 76 -9.78 -6.61 -12.18
CA ALA A 76 -9.08 -5.36 -11.89
C ALA A 76 -9.07 -5.06 -10.39
N ALA A 77 -10.19 -5.24 -9.70
CA ALA A 77 -10.29 -5.02 -8.26
C ALA A 77 -9.37 -5.94 -7.46
N THR A 78 -9.26 -7.22 -7.84
CA THR A 78 -8.31 -8.16 -7.23
C THR A 78 -6.87 -7.70 -7.41
N ARG A 79 -6.48 -7.31 -8.63
CA ARG A 79 -5.11 -6.80 -8.90
C ARG A 79 -4.78 -5.56 -8.07
N TYR A 80 -5.73 -4.64 -7.93
CA TYR A 80 -5.52 -3.46 -7.09
C TYR A 80 -5.41 -3.82 -5.60
N ALA A 81 -6.25 -4.73 -5.10
CA ALA A 81 -6.19 -5.18 -3.72
C ALA A 81 -4.83 -5.84 -3.38
N ASP A 82 -4.26 -6.62 -4.30
CA ASP A 82 -2.94 -7.23 -4.13
C ASP A 82 -1.85 -6.17 -4.02
N VAL A 83 -1.84 -5.18 -4.92
CA VAL A 83 -0.89 -4.06 -4.89
C VAL A 83 -0.97 -3.30 -3.56
N PHE A 84 -2.18 -2.98 -3.09
CA PHE A 84 -2.34 -2.24 -1.83
C PHE A 84 -1.93 -3.04 -0.59
N THR A 85 -2.04 -4.37 -0.64
CA THR A 85 -1.54 -5.25 0.41
C THR A 85 -0.02 -5.16 0.55
N ASP A 86 0.69 -5.00 -0.58
CA ASP A 86 2.15 -4.99 -0.62
C ASP A 86 2.78 -3.61 -0.36
N VAL A 87 2.07 -2.52 -0.66
CA VAL A 87 2.59 -1.14 -0.52
C VAL A 87 3.01 -0.83 0.92
N GLY A 88 2.19 -1.15 1.92
CA GLY A 88 2.50 -0.90 3.33
C GLY A 88 3.82 -1.57 3.76
N PRO A 89 3.95 -2.90 3.63
CA PRO A 89 5.18 -3.62 3.95
C PRO A 89 6.42 -3.18 3.18
N ILE A 90 6.28 -2.76 1.91
CA ILE A 90 7.40 -2.25 1.11
C ILE A 90 7.89 -0.91 1.64
N VAL A 91 6.97 0.03 1.89
CA VAL A 91 7.31 1.37 2.37
C VAL A 91 7.93 1.30 3.77
N THR A 92 7.40 0.47 4.67
CA THR A 92 7.98 0.25 6.00
C THR A 92 9.41 -0.28 5.90
N ARG A 93 9.65 -1.32 5.09
CA ARG A 93 11.01 -1.87 4.89
C ARG A 93 12.00 -0.86 4.33
N ALA A 94 11.56 -0.02 3.39
CA ALA A 94 12.40 1.02 2.82
C ALA A 94 12.79 2.08 3.88
N ILE A 95 11.87 2.41 4.78
CA ILE A 95 12.14 3.34 5.89
C ILE A 95 13.10 2.71 6.89
N ASP A 96 12.83 1.47 7.35
CA ASP A 96 13.67 0.79 8.33
C ASP A 96 15.13 0.68 7.82
N GLY A 97 15.32 0.26 6.56
CA GLY A 97 16.66 0.20 5.97
C GLY A 97 17.35 1.56 5.86
N THR A 98 16.59 2.64 5.70
CA THR A 98 17.13 4.01 5.69
C THR A 98 17.56 4.44 7.10
N VAL A 99 16.81 4.08 8.14
CA VAL A 99 17.16 4.34 9.54
C VAL A 99 18.42 3.59 9.95
N ASP A 100 18.55 2.32 9.55
CA ASP A 100 19.72 1.51 9.85
C ASP A 100 21.00 2.10 9.26
N VAL A 101 20.95 2.56 8.00
CA VAL A 101 22.09 3.23 7.35
C VAL A 101 22.45 4.53 8.07
N ASP A 102 21.46 5.33 8.46
CA ASP A 102 21.68 6.60 9.16
C ASP A 102 22.31 6.39 10.54
N MET A 103 21.85 5.38 11.28
CA MET A 103 22.46 4.97 12.55
C MET A 103 23.91 4.51 12.36
N ALA A 104 24.19 3.68 11.36
CA ALA A 104 25.54 3.19 11.09
C ALA A 104 26.50 4.33 10.70
N VAL A 105 26.03 5.29 9.89
CA VAL A 105 26.81 6.48 9.54
C VAL A 105 27.03 7.38 10.77
N GLY A 106 26.00 7.59 11.58
CA GLY A 106 26.09 8.35 12.83
C GLY A 106 27.11 7.75 13.80
N GLU A 107 27.08 6.44 14.01
CA GLU A 107 28.06 5.72 14.83
C GLU A 107 29.48 5.81 14.27
N ALA A 108 29.65 5.69 12.95
CA ALA A 108 30.95 5.80 12.30
C ALA A 108 31.54 7.22 12.48
N ILE A 109 30.74 8.26 12.29
CA ILE A 109 31.14 9.67 12.51
C ILE A 109 31.48 9.89 13.99
N SER A 110 30.69 9.35 14.91
CA SER A 110 30.94 9.47 16.35
C SER A 110 32.26 8.80 16.77
N LYS A 111 32.56 7.60 16.23
CA LYS A 111 33.85 6.94 16.45
C LYS A 111 35.02 7.74 15.88
N LEU A 112 34.88 8.27 14.66
CA LEU A 112 35.95 9.06 14.02
C LEU A 112 36.25 10.34 14.81
N THR A 113 35.20 11.05 15.25
CA THR A 113 35.34 12.30 16.02
C THR A 113 35.77 12.07 17.47
N GLY A 114 35.35 10.97 18.10
CA GLY A 114 35.83 10.54 19.41
C GLY A 114 37.31 10.13 19.42
N GLN A 115 37.82 9.56 18.33
CA GLN A 115 39.24 9.22 18.17
C GLN A 115 40.13 10.45 17.95
N LEU A 116 39.59 11.54 17.42
CA LEU A 116 40.31 12.81 17.22
C LEU A 116 40.40 13.67 18.50
N GLY A 117 39.69 13.29 19.58
CA GLY A 117 39.58 14.09 20.81
C GLY A 117 40.58 13.79 21.92
N ASN A 118 41.33 12.68 21.84
CA ASN A 118 42.37 12.36 22.84
C ASN A 118 43.75 12.54 22.20
N PRO A 119 44.50 13.62 22.50
CA PRO A 119 45.92 13.64 22.19
C PRO A 119 46.61 12.51 22.97
N PRO A 120 47.70 11.92 22.45
CA PRO A 120 48.51 11.01 23.22
C PRO A 120 49.00 11.77 24.46
N SER A 121 48.65 11.28 25.65
CA SER A 121 49.27 11.73 26.88
C SER A 121 50.67 11.13 26.94
N ASP A 122 51.61 11.81 26.29
CA ASP A 122 53.02 11.53 26.48
C ASP A 122 53.46 12.09 27.85
N THR A 123 54.07 11.18 28.60
CA THR A 123 54.87 11.29 29.83
C THR A 123 55.41 12.66 30.23
#